data_AF-A0AAW6NYB8-F1
#
_entry.id   AF-A0AAW6NYB8-F1
#
_cell.length_a   1.000
_cell.length_b   1.000
_cell.length_c   1.000
_cell.angle_alpha   90.00
_cell.angle_beta   90.00
_cell.angle_gamma   90.00
#
_symmetry.space_group_name_H-M   'P 1'
#
loop_
_entity.id
_entity.type
_entity.pdbx_description
1 polymer ?
#
loop_
_entity_poly.entity_id
_entity_poly.type
_entity_poly.pdbx_seq_one_letter_code
_entity_poly.pdbx_strand_id
1 'polypeptide(L)'
;NIGSLAGASLPLNAGALRSSGLELLGSGLGSVSNEGLVQVIGQLLRAIEPAGLKVDAEAVPLTEVESAWQRSAAERIVFTL
;
A
#
# COMPACT_ATOMS: atom_id res chain seq x y z
N ASN A 1 11.77 6.22 5.68
CA ASN A 1 10.65 5.40 5.13
C ASN A 1 11.09 4.88 3.76
N ILE A 2 10.36 3.99 3.08
CA ILE A 2 10.76 3.54 1.72
C ILE A 2 10.90 4.74 0.76
N GLY A 3 10.05 5.77 0.92
CA GLY A 3 10.08 6.97 0.09
C GLY A 3 11.35 7.82 0.20
N SER A 4 12.14 7.71 1.27
CA SER A 4 13.37 8.46 1.47
C SER A 4 14.63 7.74 0.96
N LEU A 5 14.49 6.55 0.37
CA LEU A 5 15.64 5.76 -0.11
C LEU A 5 16.44 6.48 -1.21
N ALA A 6 15.79 7.36 -1.98
CA ALA A 6 16.42 8.15 -3.03
C ALA A 6 17.06 9.47 -2.53
N GLY A 7 17.00 9.74 -1.22
CA GLY A 7 17.50 10.97 -0.60
C GLY A 7 16.39 11.79 0.08
N ALA A 8 16.81 12.87 0.76
CA ALA A 8 15.91 13.73 1.54
C ALA A 8 15.17 14.77 0.70
N SER A 9 15.61 15.01 -0.54
CA SER A 9 15.09 16.06 -1.42
C SER A 9 14.57 15.47 -2.73
N LEU A 10 13.41 15.96 -3.17
CA LEU A 10 12.81 15.65 -4.46
C LEU A 10 12.92 16.88 -5.39
N PRO A 11 13.90 16.94 -6.32
CA PRO A 11 13.98 18.04 -7.27
C PRO A 11 12.83 17.95 -8.28
N LEU A 12 12.14 19.07 -8.52
CA LEU A 12 11.02 19.18 -9.46
C LEU A 12 11.26 20.34 -10.43
N ASN A 13 10.76 20.22 -11.67
CA ASN A 13 10.82 21.32 -12.64
C ASN A 13 9.84 22.43 -12.23
N ALA A 14 10.33 23.67 -12.11
CA ALA A 14 9.51 24.81 -11.68
C ALA A 14 8.32 25.10 -12.61
N GLY A 15 8.46 24.86 -13.91
CA GLY A 15 7.38 25.02 -14.89
C GLY A 15 6.23 24.06 -14.64
N ALA A 16 6.54 22.79 -14.36
CA ALA A 16 5.55 21.78 -14.02
C ALA A 16 4.77 22.15 -12.76
N LEU A 17 5.45 22.65 -11.72
CA LEU A 17 4.78 23.04 -10.47
C LEU A 17 3.82 24.23 -10.67
N ARG A 18 4.18 25.22 -11.49
CA ARG A 18 3.39 26.45 -11.63
C ARG A 18 2.16 26.31 -12.54
N SER A 19 2.21 25.49 -13.59
CA SER A 19 1.23 25.56 -14.68
C SER A 19 0.45 24.27 -14.97
N SER A 20 0.58 23.23 -14.13
CA SER A 20 -0.10 21.94 -14.35
C SER A 20 -1.24 21.63 -13.38
N GLY A 21 -1.36 22.38 -12.27
CA GLY A 21 -2.28 22.00 -11.18
C GLY A 21 -1.80 20.77 -10.39
N LEU A 22 -0.49 20.48 -10.38
CA LEU A 22 0.10 19.37 -9.65
C LEU A 22 -0.17 19.47 -8.14
N GLU A 23 -0.73 18.39 -7.57
CA GLU A 23 -0.86 18.20 -6.13
C GLU A 23 0.17 17.20 -5.60
N LEU A 24 0.79 17.51 -4.46
CA LEU A 24 1.75 16.64 -3.80
C LEU A 24 1.19 16.25 -2.43
N LEU A 25 0.93 14.95 -2.24
CA LEU A 25 0.43 14.39 -1.00
C LEU A 25 1.42 13.38 -0.42
N GLY A 26 1.83 13.59 0.83
CA GLY A 26 2.53 12.59 1.62
C GLY A 26 1.53 11.63 2.28
N SER A 27 1.71 10.32 2.09
CA SER A 27 0.91 9.30 2.75
C SER A 27 1.78 8.43 3.66
N GLY A 28 1.35 8.26 4.89
CA GLY A 28 2.00 7.39 5.87
C GLY A 28 1.00 6.91 6.93
N LEU A 29 1.42 5.91 7.70
CA LEU A 29 0.68 5.52 8.90
C LEU A 29 0.67 6.72 9.86
N GLY A 30 -0.53 7.20 10.21
CA GLY A 30 -0.75 8.44 10.97
C GLY A 30 -1.28 9.63 10.15
N SER A 31 -1.37 9.53 8.82
CA SER A 31 -2.00 10.55 7.97
C SER A 31 -3.52 10.63 8.13
N VAL A 32 -4.14 9.64 8.78
CA VAL A 32 -5.57 9.59 9.12
C VAL A 32 -5.73 9.10 10.57
N SER A 33 -6.85 9.43 11.22
CA SER A 33 -7.17 8.87 12.55
C SER A 33 -7.36 7.35 12.47
N ASN A 34 -7.18 6.64 13.58
CA ASN A 34 -7.42 5.19 13.63
C ASN A 34 -8.85 4.84 13.23
N GLU A 35 -9.83 5.66 13.66
CA GLU A 35 -11.23 5.50 13.26
C GLU A 35 -11.41 5.67 11.75
N GLY A 36 -10.83 6.73 11.16
CA GLY A 36 -10.87 6.98 9.73
C GLY A 36 -10.20 5.85 8.93
N LEU A 37 -9.09 5.29 9.44
CA LEU A 37 -8.42 4.15 8.82
C LEU A 37 -9.33 2.93 8.75
N VAL A 38 -10.00 2.57 9.86
CA VAL A 38 -10.95 1.45 9.90
C VAL A 38 -12.12 1.68 8.93
N GLN A 39 -12.65 2.90 8.88
CA GLN A 39 -13.73 3.27 7.96
C GLN A 39 -13.31 3.09 6.50
N VAL A 40 -12.14 3.61 6.11
CA VAL A 40 -11.61 3.50 4.74
C VAL A 40 -11.31 2.06 4.36
N ILE A 41 -10.71 1.26 5.27
CA ILE A 41 -10.50 -0.18 5.03
C ILE A 41 -11.83 -0.87 4.77
N GLY A 42 -12.85 -0.62 5.59
CA GLY A 42 -14.19 -1.20 5.38
C GLY A 42 -14.83 -0.77 4.05
N GLN A 43 -14.64 0.49 3.63
CA GLN A 43 -15.10 0.96 2.33
C GLN A 43 -14.37 0.25 1.18
N LEU A 44 -13.05 0.11 1.27
CA LEU A 44 -12.25 -0.60 0.27
C LEU A 44 -12.72 -2.05 0.13
N LEU A 45 -12.87 -2.78 1.23
CA LEU A 45 -13.31 -4.18 1.22
C LEU A 45 -14.68 -4.34 0.53
N ARG A 46 -15.63 -3.44 0.80
CA ARG A 46 -16.94 -3.44 0.13
C ARG A 46 -16.85 -3.08 -1.36
N ALA A 47 -15.83 -2.34 -1.77
CA ALA A 47 -15.63 -1.93 -3.16
C ALA A 47 -14.94 -3.00 -4.02
N ILE A 48 -14.32 -4.02 -3.42
CA ILE A 48 -13.54 -5.05 -4.14
C ILE A 48 -14.38 -5.73 -5.22
N GLU A 49 -15.52 -6.33 -4.84
CA GLU A 49 -16.36 -7.08 -5.78
C GLU A 49 -16.99 -6.16 -6.85
N PRO A 50 -17.65 -5.03 -6.51
CA PRO A 50 -18.24 -4.14 -7.51
C PRO A 50 -17.23 -3.56 -8.51
N ALA A 51 -16.00 -3.31 -8.08
CA ALA A 51 -14.94 -2.79 -8.94
C ALA A 51 -14.17 -3.89 -9.70
N GLY A 52 -14.52 -5.17 -9.51
CA GLY A 52 -13.82 -6.30 -10.13
C GLY A 52 -12.36 -6.42 -9.68
N LEU A 53 -12.02 -5.92 -8.49
CA LEU A 53 -10.67 -5.98 -7.96
C LEU A 53 -10.36 -7.42 -7.55
N LYS A 54 -9.21 -7.93 -8.00
CA LYS A 54 -8.70 -9.23 -7.55
C LYS A 54 -7.85 -9.04 -6.31
N VAL A 55 -8.12 -9.85 -5.28
CA VAL A 55 -7.22 -9.97 -4.13
C VAL A 55 -6.23 -11.07 -4.47
N ASP A 56 -5.03 -10.67 -4.88
CA ASP A 56 -3.95 -11.60 -5.21
C ASP A 56 -3.18 -11.98 -3.94
N ALA A 57 -3.77 -12.92 -3.20
CA ALA A 57 -3.23 -13.40 -1.94
C ALA A 57 -3.23 -14.93 -1.87
N GLU A 58 -2.16 -15.47 -1.32
CA GLU A 58 -1.99 -16.90 -1.07
C GLU A 58 -2.05 -17.15 0.43
N ALA A 59 -3.00 -17.99 0.86
CA ALA A 59 -3.08 -18.45 2.23
C ALA A 59 -2.04 -19.55 2.46
N VAL A 60 -1.17 -19.35 3.45
CA VAL A 60 -0.11 -20.31 3.81
C VAL A 60 -0.27 -20.68 5.29
N PRO A 61 -0.18 -21.95 5.69
CA PRO A 61 -0.16 -22.32 7.10
C PRO A 61 0.99 -21.64 7.83
N LEU A 62 0.77 -21.14 9.05
CA LEU A 62 1.85 -20.53 9.84
C LEU A 62 2.99 -21.51 10.11
N THR A 63 2.72 -22.82 10.13
CA THR A 63 3.73 -23.88 10.24
C THR A 63 4.74 -23.90 9.10
N GLU A 64 4.42 -23.28 7.96
CA GLU A 64 5.27 -23.18 6.77
C GLU A 64 5.96 -21.81 6.65
N VAL A 65 5.91 -20.97 7.70
CA VAL A 65 6.46 -19.60 7.64
C VAL A 65 7.93 -19.55 7.22
N GLU A 66 8.76 -20.47 7.69
CA GLU A 66 10.20 -20.46 7.40
C GLU A 66 10.49 -20.67 5.91
N SER A 67 9.80 -21.62 5.27
CA SER A 67 9.95 -21.89 3.83
C SER A 67 9.30 -20.80 2.99
N ALA A 68 8.10 -20.36 3.37
CA ALA A 68 7.35 -19.34 2.65
C ALA A 68 8.03 -17.97 2.68
N TRP A 69 8.74 -17.62 3.76
CA TRP A 69 9.46 -16.36 3.90
C TRP A 69 10.65 -16.23 2.93
N GLN A 70 11.27 -17.34 2.56
CA GLN A 70 12.41 -17.36 1.63
C GLN A 70 11.97 -17.47 0.16
N ARG A 71 10.70 -17.77 -0.09
CA ARG A 71 10.16 -17.90 -1.43
C ARG A 71 10.00 -16.52 -2.07
N SER A 72 10.37 -16.41 -3.36
CA SER A 72 9.95 -15.26 -4.16
C SER A 72 8.49 -15.45 -4.55
N ALA A 73 7.63 -14.51 -4.17
CA ALA A 73 6.21 -14.49 -4.50
C ALA A 73 5.85 -13.17 -5.18
N ALA A 74 4.96 -13.23 -6.17
CA ALA A 74 4.39 -12.03 -6.79
C ALA A 74 3.12 -11.59 -6.03
N GLU A 75 2.40 -12.57 -5.49
CA GLU A 75 1.20 -12.49 -4.68
C GLU A 75 1.50 -12.20 -3.20
N ARG A 76 0.48 -11.71 -2.48
CA ARG A 76 0.59 -11.45 -1.04
C ARG A 76 0.46 -12.76 -0.27
N ILE A 77 1.55 -13.22 0.36
CA ILE A 77 1.48 -14.31 1.35
C ILE A 77 0.71 -13.84 2.59
N VAL A 78 -0.29 -14.61 3.00
CA VAL A 78 -1.09 -14.40 4.22
C VAL A 78 -1.02 -15.66 5.07
N PHE A 79 -0.41 -15.55 6.25
CA PHE A 79 -0.32 -16.68 7.18
C PHE A 79 -1.63 -16.95 7.89
N THR A 80 -1.99 -18.23 7.96
CA THR A 80 -3.19 -18.75 8.59
C THR A 80 -2.83 -19.61 9.80
N LEU A 81 -3.64 -19.54 10.86
CA LEU A 81 -3.44 -20.29 12.11
C LEU A 81 -4.12 -21.66 12.06
#